data_AF-A0A4R6QUT3-F1
#
_entry.id   AF-A0A4R6QUT3-F1
#
_cell.length_a   1.000
_cell.length_b   1.000
_cell.length_c   1.000
_cell.angle_alpha   90.00
_cell.angle_beta   90.00
_cell.angle_gamma   90.00
#
_symmetry.space_group_name_H-M   'P 1'
#
loop_
_entity.id
_entity.type
_entity.pdbx_description
1 polymer ?
#
loop_
_entity_poly.entity_id
_entity_poly.type
_entity_poly.pdbx_seq_one_letter_code
_entity_poly.pdbx_strand_id
1 'polypeptide(L)'
;MNERELMRFCACCPNPCRRDVPASLARQVESETPSALALIALAVIDGHLPYDADAQAALSRTEAAHACKAACPYGYDIAGAVDTLNARLSAGAAA
;
A
#
# COMPACT_ATOMS: atom_id res chain seq x y z
N MET A 1 8.60 10.01 -10.40
CA MET A 1 8.13 8.63 -10.46
C MET A 1 6.61 8.67 -10.56
N ASN A 2 6.02 8.00 -11.54
CA ASN A 2 4.56 7.89 -11.62
C ASN A 2 4.03 6.86 -10.58
N GLU A 3 2.72 6.82 -10.37
CA GLU A 3 2.07 5.94 -9.38
C GLU A 3 2.48 4.48 -9.55
N ARG A 4 2.46 3.97 -10.79
CA ARG A 4 2.82 2.59 -11.10
C ARG A 4 4.28 2.27 -10.77
N GLU A 5 5.21 3.15 -11.15
CA GLU A 5 6.63 3.00 -10.84
C GLU A 5 6.89 3.00 -9.33
N LEU A 6 6.16 3.84 -8.58
CA LEU A 6 6.23 3.92 -7.13
C LEU A 6 5.78 2.62 -6.47
N MET A 7 4.63 2.09 -6.90
CA MET A 7 4.12 0.81 -6.42
C MET A 7 5.08 -0.33 -6.76
N ARG A 8 5.60 -0.37 -7.98
CA ARG A 8 6.60 -1.37 -8.39
C ARG A 8 7.86 -1.31 -7.55
N PHE A 9 8.38 -0.10 -7.29
CA PHE A 9 9.56 0.06 -6.46
C PHE A 9 9.33 -0.47 -5.04
N CYS A 10 8.23 -0.07 -4.40
CA CYS A 10 7.94 -0.52 -3.04
C CYS A 10 7.59 -2.01 -2.97
N ALA A 11 6.88 -2.56 -3.97
CA ALA A 11 6.52 -3.98 -4.02
C ALA A 11 7.75 -4.90 -4.01
N CYS A 12 8.88 -4.45 -4.58
CA CYS A 12 10.15 -5.17 -4.59
C CYS A 12 11.11 -4.76 -3.46
N CYS A 13 10.71 -3.83 -2.59
CA CYS A 13 11.54 -3.35 -1.49
C CYS A 13 11.62 -4.40 -0.36
N PRO A 14 12.78 -4.57 0.30
CA PRO A 14 12.90 -5.46 1.47
C PRO A 14 12.20 -4.92 2.75
N ASN A 15 11.36 -3.88 2.64
CA ASN A 15 10.64 -3.25 3.75
C ASN A 15 11.48 -2.89 4.99
N PRO A 16 12.65 -2.23 4.86
CA PRO A 16 13.45 -1.88 6.03
C PRO A 16 12.73 -0.92 6.98
N CYS A 17 11.80 -0.10 6.45
CA CYS A 17 10.96 0.80 7.25
C CYS A 17 10.06 0.07 8.24
N ARG A 18 9.67 -1.19 7.96
CA ARG A 18 8.75 -1.95 8.83
C ARG A 18 9.28 -2.10 10.25
N ARG A 19 10.60 -2.07 10.45
CA ARG A 19 11.22 -2.16 11.77
C ARG A 19 10.74 -1.04 12.74
N ASP A 20 10.28 0.08 12.19
CA ASP A 20 9.80 1.24 12.94
C ASP A 20 8.28 1.20 13.19
N VAL A 21 7.58 0.14 12.74
CA VAL A 21 6.16 -0.07 13.10
C VAL A 21 6.07 -0.36 14.61
N PRO A 22 5.29 0.41 15.38
CA PRO A 22 5.17 0.22 16.83
C PRO A 22 4.65 -1.18 17.18
N ALA A 23 5.25 -1.81 18.19
CA ALA A 23 4.78 -3.10 18.72
C ALA A 23 3.35 -3.03 19.31
N SER A 24 2.90 -1.81 19.66
CA SER A 24 1.54 -1.56 20.14
C SER A 24 0.48 -1.62 19.04
N LEU A 25 0.88 -1.59 17.75
CA LEU A 25 -0.07 -1.76 16.67
C LEU A 25 -0.59 -3.21 16.72
N ALA A 26 -1.89 -3.36 16.97
CA ALA A 26 -2.51 -4.66 17.26
C ALA A 26 -2.31 -5.70 16.15
N ARG A 27 -1.96 -5.26 14.94
CA ARG A 27 -1.87 -6.08 13.74
C ARG A 27 -0.62 -5.73 12.93
N GLN A 28 0.41 -6.56 13.01
CA GLN A 28 1.61 -6.50 12.17
C GLN A 28 1.64 -7.63 11.14
N VAL A 29 0.51 -7.80 10.45
CA VAL A 29 0.33 -8.88 9.46
C VAL A 29 1.14 -8.57 8.21
N GLU A 30 1.80 -9.59 7.64
CA GLU A 30 2.69 -9.43 6.49
C GLU A 30 2.00 -8.79 5.28
N SER A 31 0.73 -9.14 5.05
CA SER A 31 -0.08 -8.61 3.94
C SER A 31 -0.48 -7.14 4.10
N GLU A 32 -0.17 -6.51 5.24
CA GLU A 32 -0.49 -5.11 5.55
C GLU A 32 0.77 -4.24 5.62
N THR A 33 1.93 -4.83 5.28
CA THR A 33 3.18 -4.09 5.10
C THR A 33 3.12 -3.18 3.87
N PRO A 34 3.89 -2.09 3.81
CA PRO A 34 3.89 -1.19 2.65
C PRO A 34 4.23 -1.91 1.33
N SER A 35 5.19 -2.85 1.27
CA SER A 35 5.43 -3.59 0.02
C SER A 35 4.27 -4.51 -0.35
N ALA A 36 3.60 -5.14 0.62
CA ALA A 36 2.47 -6.00 0.32
C ALA A 36 1.29 -5.20 -0.25
N LEU A 37 0.98 -4.04 0.35
CA LEU A 37 -0.03 -3.13 -0.17
C LEU A 37 0.37 -2.59 -1.55
N ALA A 38 1.64 -2.24 -1.76
CA ALA A 38 2.13 -1.80 -3.06
C ALA A 38 2.07 -2.91 -4.12
N LEU A 39 2.28 -4.18 -3.74
CA LEU A 39 2.13 -5.33 -4.64
C LEU A 39 0.67 -5.53 -5.05
N ILE A 40 -0.27 -5.44 -4.10
CA ILE A 40 -1.71 -5.51 -4.39
C ILE A 40 -2.12 -4.35 -5.30
N ALA A 41 -1.72 -3.11 -4.96
CA ALA A 41 -1.98 -1.93 -5.76
C ALA A 41 -1.44 -2.07 -7.19
N LEU A 42 -0.20 -2.57 -7.35
CA LEU A 42 0.39 -2.82 -8.65
C LEU A 42 -0.39 -3.86 -9.45
N ALA A 43 -0.83 -4.95 -8.82
CA ALA A 43 -1.63 -5.98 -9.47
C ALA A 43 -2.97 -5.44 -9.96
N VAL A 44 -3.59 -4.52 -9.22
CA VAL A 44 -4.81 -3.80 -9.65
C VAL A 44 -4.50 -2.86 -10.81
N ILE A 45 -3.45 -2.05 -10.72
CA ILE A 45 -3.03 -1.12 -11.78
C ILE A 45 -2.74 -1.86 -13.09
N ASP A 46 -2.09 -3.02 -13.02
CA ASP A 46 -1.73 -3.83 -14.19
C ASP A 46 -2.90 -4.71 -14.70
N GLY A 47 -4.06 -4.68 -14.04
CA GLY A 47 -5.25 -5.45 -14.43
C GLY A 47 -5.13 -6.96 -14.16
N HIS A 48 -4.19 -7.38 -13.32
CA HIS A 48 -4.00 -8.77 -12.90
C HIS A 48 -4.90 -9.15 -11.70
N LEU A 49 -5.34 -8.16 -10.93
CA LEU A 49 -6.31 -8.32 -9.85
C LEU A 49 -7.50 -7.40 -10.12
N PRO A 50 -8.75 -7.91 -10.15
CA PRO A 50 -9.91 -7.04 -10.24
C PRO A 50 -10.01 -6.15 -8.99
N TYR A 51 -10.48 -4.92 -9.17
CA TYR A 51 -10.79 -4.04 -8.04
C TYR A 51 -12.21 -4.34 -7.52
N ASP A 52 -12.32 -5.38 -6.70
CA ASP A 52 -13.54 -5.78 -6.01
C ASP A 52 -13.52 -5.41 -4.52
N ALA A 53 -14.53 -5.85 -3.76
CA ALA A 53 -14.65 -5.55 -2.34
C ALA A 53 -13.45 -6.06 -1.52
N ASP A 54 -12.86 -7.19 -1.91
CA ASP A 54 -11.72 -7.78 -1.20
C ASP A 54 -10.45 -6.99 -1.49
N ALA A 55 -10.21 -6.60 -2.74
CA ALA A 55 -9.11 -5.71 -3.12
C ALA A 55 -9.21 -4.35 -2.41
N GLN A 56 -10.41 -3.76 -2.39
CA GLN A 56 -10.68 -2.50 -1.67
C GLN A 56 -10.41 -2.65 -0.16
N ALA A 57 -10.89 -3.74 0.45
CA ALA A 57 -10.71 -4.01 1.88
C ALA A 57 -9.27 -4.35 2.26
N ALA A 58 -8.45 -4.83 1.33
CA ALA A 58 -7.02 -5.01 1.53
C ALA A 58 -6.28 -3.66 1.44
N LEU A 59 -6.57 -2.87 0.40
CA LEU A 59 -5.95 -1.56 0.16
C LEU A 59 -6.35 -0.50 1.20
N SER A 60 -7.39 -0.72 2.01
CA SER A 60 -7.75 0.16 3.13
C SER A 60 -6.94 -0.07 4.41
N ARG A 61 -6.10 -1.11 4.48
CA ARG A 61 -5.34 -1.48 5.69
C ARG A 61 -3.99 -0.76 5.77
N THR A 62 -4.00 0.56 5.63
CA THR A 62 -2.78 1.39 5.51
C THR A 62 -2.18 1.81 6.84
N GLU A 63 -2.75 1.43 7.99
CA GLU A 63 -2.30 1.88 9.33
C GLU A 63 -0.80 1.59 9.59
N ALA A 64 -0.34 0.36 9.36
CA ALA A 64 1.06 -0.01 9.54
C ALA A 64 1.99 0.71 8.53
N ALA A 65 1.52 0.89 7.29
CA ALA A 65 2.25 1.63 6.28
C ALA A 65 2.42 3.11 6.64
N HIS A 66 1.39 3.74 7.22
CA HIS A 66 1.47 5.09 7.77
C HIS A 66 2.45 5.16 8.93
N ALA A 67 2.42 4.19 9.84
CA ALA A 67 3.29 4.16 11.02
C ALA A 67 4.79 4.11 10.67
N CYS A 68 5.16 3.41 9.59
CA CYS A 68 6.55 3.30 9.14
C CYS A 68 6.98 4.36 8.11
N LYS A 69 6.09 5.27 7.69
CA LYS A 69 6.35 6.25 6.63
C LYS A 69 7.63 7.06 6.85
N ALA A 70 7.82 7.59 8.06
CA ALA A 70 8.99 8.42 8.40
C ALA A 70 10.31 7.64 8.33
N ALA A 71 10.27 6.31 8.42
CA ALA A 71 11.41 5.42 8.37
C ALA A 71 11.78 4.96 6.95
N CYS A 72 11.02 5.37 5.93
CA CYS A 72 11.33 5.03 4.54
C CYS A 72 12.67 5.66 4.12
N PRO A 73 13.71 4.87 3.82
CA PRO A 73 15.03 5.40 3.47
C PRO A 73 15.05 6.16 2.13
N TYR A 74 13.98 6.01 1.35
CA TYR A 74 13.80 6.66 0.06
C TYR A 74 12.85 7.88 0.12
N GLY A 75 12.29 8.19 1.30
CA GLY A 75 11.40 9.35 1.50
C GLY A 75 10.03 9.23 0.84
N TYR A 76 9.60 8.02 0.44
CA TYR A 76 8.32 7.81 -0.22
C TYR A 76 7.15 7.68 0.75
N ASP A 77 6.03 8.30 0.41
CA ASP A 77 4.73 8.14 1.07
C ASP A 77 3.89 7.05 0.39
N ILE A 78 4.22 5.79 0.67
CA ILE A 78 3.51 4.64 0.07
C ILE A 78 2.08 4.54 0.60
N ALA A 79 1.87 4.80 1.89
CA ALA A 79 0.54 4.75 2.50
C ALA A 79 -0.40 5.77 1.85
N GLY A 80 0.02 7.03 1.72
CA GLY A 80 -0.78 8.08 1.06
C GLY A 80 -1.03 7.80 -0.42
N ALA A 81 -0.07 7.20 -1.12
CA ALA A 81 -0.25 6.80 -2.51
C ALA A 81 -1.29 5.66 -2.66
N VAL A 82 -1.27 4.67 -1.76
CA VAL A 82 -2.27 3.60 -1.71
C VAL A 82 -3.65 4.16 -1.36
N ASP A 83 -3.75 5.04 -0.37
CA ASP A 83 -5.03 5.68 0.02
C ASP A 83 -5.65 6.45 -1.18
N THR A 84 -4.82 7.20 -1.91
CA THR A 84 -5.24 7.98 -3.08
C THR A 84 -5.74 7.07 -4.20
N LEU A 85 -5.01 5.99 -4.50
CA LEU A 85 -5.41 4.99 -5.48
C LEU A 85 -6.76 4.36 -5.11
N ASN A 86 -6.89 3.89 -3.86
CA ASN A 86 -8.09 3.23 -3.36
C ASN A 86 -9.31 4.15 -3.46
N ALA A 87 -9.17 5.42 -3.03
CA ALA A 87 -10.23 6.42 -3.13
C ALA A 87 -10.66 6.68 -4.58
N ARG A 88 -9.70 6.81 -5.51
CA ARG A 88 -9.97 7.03 -6.93
C ARG A 88 -10.70 5.85 -7.57
N LEU A 89 -10.27 4.63 -7.28
CA LEU A 89 -10.89 3.42 -7.83
C LEU A 89 -12.29 3.19 -7.26
N SER A 90 -12.50 3.45 -5.97
CA SER A 90 -13.83 3.40 -5.36
C SER A 90 -14.80 4.43 -5.95
N ALA A 91 -14.34 5.64 -6.27
CA ALA A 91 -15.18 6.64 -6.93
C ALA A 91 -15.54 6.26 -8.37
N GLY A 92 -14.61 5.60 -9.10
CA GLY A 92 -14.86 5.12 -10.46
C GLY A 92 -15.75 3.88 -10.54
N ALA A 93 -15.76 3.04 -9.51
CA ALA A 93 -16.63 1.86 -9.43
C ALA A 93 -18.09 2.18 -9.07
N ALA A 94 -18.36 3.40 -8.58
CA ALA A 94 -19.70 3.87 -8.21
C ALA A 94 -20.45 4.61 -9.35
N ALA A 95 -19.84 4.71 -10.54
CA ALA A 95 -20.42 5.30 -11.75
C ALA A 95 -20.84 4.21 -12.74
#